data_AF-A0A3S5AGQ6-F1
#
_entry.id   AF-A0A3S5AGQ6-F1
#
_cell.length_a   1.000
_cell.length_b   1.000
_cell.length_c   1.000
_cell.angle_alpha   90.00
_cell.angle_beta   90.00
_cell.angle_gamma   90.00
#
_symmetry.space_group_name_H-M   'P 1'
#
loop_
_entity.id
_entity.type
_entity.pdbx_description
1 polymer ?
#
loop_
_entity_poly.entity_id
_entity_poly.type
_entity_poly.pdbx_seq_one_letter_code
_entity_poly.pdbx_strand_id
1 'polypeptide(L)'
;MSPTSLIVRCLPWRILCMLRITGSHGISNQPVLPLGSQSVNNRVMGFFLQCNADSSSPSWHCHARARLTLVAQKVGCESLTKPIEHTFFFKENDWGFSCFLPWSEVTNPKRGFIIPLKRQIKPNLPSPNSQSLAIKTRDNADAEDETSENCSGEVDELDDNDYPGLERDMLILRVKLHADAPHGVDWDSKRFTGFVGLKNQGATCYMNSLLQALYFTNKLRRAVFMMPTESDNSITSVPLALQRVFYELQFGEKAGGTKKLTRSFGWETFDSFMQHDAQELCRVLMDNMENKMKGTRVEGTIPELFCGKMLSYIRCKHVPYESSREENFYDIQLKIKGNKDIYEAFDVSIFYGPSNNSAYLYIPHIIIFHMLDST
;
A
#
# COMPACT_ATOMS: atom_id res chain seq x y z
N MET A 1 0.85 27.13 -4.33
CA MET A 1 1.14 25.87 -3.59
C MET A 1 0.79 26.09 -2.12
N SER A 2 0.50 25.05 -1.34
CA SER A 2 0.36 25.20 0.11
C SER A 2 1.70 25.65 0.71
N PRO A 3 1.69 26.57 1.70
CA PRO A 3 2.91 27.11 2.28
C PRO A 3 3.67 26.07 3.12
N THR A 4 2.96 25.11 3.70
CA THR A 4 3.52 24.02 4.49
C THR A 4 3.26 22.67 3.82
N SER A 5 4.22 21.76 3.95
CA SER A 5 4.03 20.34 3.63
C SER A 5 3.56 19.58 4.86
N LEU A 6 2.62 18.66 4.67
CA LEU A 6 2.22 17.69 5.69
C LEU A 6 3.09 16.44 5.53
N ILE A 7 3.71 15.96 6.61
CA ILE A 7 4.46 14.70 6.57
C ILE A 7 3.50 13.55 6.83
N VAL A 8 3.34 12.67 5.84
CA VAL A 8 2.58 11.42 5.96
C VAL A 8 3.45 10.30 5.42
N ARG A 9 3.63 9.24 6.22
CA ARG A 9 4.52 8.11 5.92
C ARG A 9 5.96 8.55 5.59
N CYS A 10 6.50 9.50 6.35
CA CYS A 10 7.84 10.09 6.13
C CYS A 10 8.04 10.79 4.78
N LEU A 11 6.98 11.03 4.00
CA LEU A 11 7.02 11.79 2.76
C LEU A 11 6.35 13.15 2.93
N PRO A 12 6.86 14.23 2.31
CA PRO A 12 6.21 15.52 2.33
C PRO A 12 5.10 15.60 1.28
N TRP A 13 3.89 15.96 1.71
CA TRP A 13 2.71 16.13 0.86
C TRP A 13 2.30 17.60 0.80
N ARG A 14 1.99 18.11 -0.40
CA ARG A 14 1.58 19.51 -0.63
C ARG A 14 0.31 19.58 -1.46
N ILE A 15 -0.52 20.59 -1.18
CA ILE A 15 -1.68 20.92 -2.01
C ILE A 15 -1.23 21.90 -3.10
N LEU A 16 -1.51 21.57 -4.37
CA LEU A 16 -1.32 22.48 -5.48
C LEU A 16 -2.68 22.96 -5.98
N CYS A 17 -2.86 24.28 -6.01
CA CYS A 17 -3.99 24.94 -6.65
C CYS A 17 -3.43 25.87 -7.72
N MET A 18 -3.92 25.75 -8.94
CA MET A 18 -3.46 26.54 -10.09
C MET A 18 -4.66 27.05 -10.87
N LEU A 19 -4.66 28.33 -11.24
CA LEU A 19 -5.63 28.88 -12.17
C LEU A 19 -5.10 28.67 -13.59
N ARG A 20 -5.90 28.02 -14.45
CA ARG A 20 -5.54 27.72 -15.84
C ARG A 20 -6.50 28.40 -16.81
N ILE A 21 -6.03 28.74 -18.01
CA ILE A 21 -6.84 29.31 -19.09
C ILE A 21 -7.07 28.23 -20.14
N THR A 22 -8.32 27.94 -20.46
CA THR A 22 -8.71 27.04 -21.55
C THR A 22 -8.71 27.83 -22.86
N GLY A 23 -7.65 27.71 -23.67
CA GLY A 23 -7.60 28.44 -24.94
C GLY A 23 -6.29 28.53 -25.74
N SER A 24 -5.26 27.70 -25.50
CA SER A 24 -4.05 27.75 -26.34
C SER A 24 -3.31 26.42 -26.43
N HIS A 25 -3.83 25.51 -27.25
CA HIS A 25 -2.99 24.55 -27.98
C HIS A 25 -3.50 24.46 -29.42
N GLY A 26 -2.74 25.04 -30.35
CA GLY A 26 -2.93 24.89 -31.79
C GLY A 26 -2.96 26.23 -32.55
N ILE A 27 -1.95 26.42 -33.41
CA ILE A 27 -1.79 27.45 -34.46
C ILE A 27 -0.87 28.63 -34.09
N SER A 28 0.32 28.56 -34.68
CA SER A 28 1.30 29.64 -34.87
C SER A 28 0.70 30.84 -35.61
N ASN A 29 1.16 32.04 -35.22
CA ASN A 29 0.99 33.33 -35.88
C ASN A 29 -0.41 33.96 -35.86
N GLN A 30 -0.74 34.64 -34.75
CA GLN A 30 -1.56 35.87 -34.75
C GLN A 30 -1.16 36.79 -33.59
N PRO A 31 -1.34 38.13 -33.73
CA PRO A 31 -0.76 39.10 -32.82
C PRO A 31 -1.44 39.08 -31.45
N VAL A 32 -0.62 39.27 -30.41
CA VAL A 32 -1.03 39.36 -29.01
C VAL A 32 -1.98 40.55 -28.84
N LEU A 33 -3.26 40.28 -28.56
CA LEU A 33 -4.21 41.30 -28.14
C LEU A 33 -3.97 41.70 -26.67
N PRO A 34 -4.28 42.96 -26.27
CA PRO A 34 -3.97 43.45 -24.93
C PRO A 34 -4.71 42.66 -23.85
N LEU A 35 -4.07 42.56 -22.67
CA LEU A 35 -4.44 41.77 -21.49
C LEU A 35 -5.83 42.06 -20.87
N GLY A 36 -6.66 42.91 -21.50
CA GLY A 36 -7.92 43.42 -20.96
C GLY A 36 -9.21 42.85 -21.55
N SER A 37 -9.18 41.94 -22.53
CA SER A 37 -10.40 41.49 -23.24
C SER A 37 -10.56 39.98 -23.41
N GLN A 38 -9.88 39.14 -22.60
CA GLN A 38 -10.20 37.71 -22.54
C GLN A 38 -11.32 37.46 -21.54
N SER A 39 -12.41 36.82 -21.98
CA SER A 39 -13.57 36.55 -21.12
C SER A 39 -13.17 35.72 -19.90
N VAL A 40 -13.66 36.11 -18.71
CA VAL A 40 -13.50 35.37 -17.43
C VAL A 40 -13.98 33.91 -17.55
N ASN A 41 -14.80 33.60 -18.55
CA ASN A 41 -15.42 32.29 -18.78
C ASN A 41 -14.45 31.17 -19.20
N ASN A 42 -13.22 31.50 -19.62
CA ASN A 42 -12.25 30.47 -20.03
C ASN A 42 -11.26 30.09 -18.92
N ARG A 43 -11.51 30.48 -17.66
CA ARG A 43 -10.63 30.11 -16.56
C ARG A 43 -11.14 28.86 -15.84
N VAL A 44 -10.24 27.95 -15.50
CA VAL A 44 -10.54 26.74 -14.73
C VAL A 44 -9.58 26.62 -13.56
N MET A 45 -10.10 26.18 -12.41
CA MET A 45 -9.29 25.86 -11.25
C MET A 45 -8.76 24.43 -11.40
N GLY A 46 -7.44 24.28 -11.36
CA GLY A 46 -6.76 23.00 -11.20
C GLY A 46 -6.45 22.71 -9.73
N PHE A 47 -6.59 21.47 -9.31
CA PHE A 47 -6.35 21.03 -7.93
C PHE A 47 -5.63 19.68 -7.95
N PHE A 48 -4.42 19.65 -7.40
CA PHE A 48 -3.53 18.50 -7.36
C PHE A 48 -3.00 18.26 -5.95
N LEU A 49 -2.63 17.02 -5.71
CA LEU A 49 -1.84 16.60 -4.57
C LEU A 49 -0.44 16.29 -5.07
N GLN A 50 0.57 16.85 -4.41
CA GLN A 50 1.98 16.58 -4.69
C GLN A 50 2.60 15.80 -3.55
N CYS A 51 3.50 14.87 -3.86
CA CYS A 51 4.20 14.00 -2.93
C CYS A 51 5.69 13.99 -3.25
N ASN A 52 6.54 14.31 -2.26
CA ASN A 52 7.99 14.15 -2.32
C ASN A 52 8.69 14.75 -3.56
N ALA A 53 8.17 15.87 -4.09
CA ALA A 53 8.66 16.48 -5.32
C ALA A 53 10.08 17.06 -5.22
N ASP A 54 10.56 17.33 -4.01
CA ASP A 54 11.91 17.86 -3.79
C ASP A 54 12.98 16.75 -3.90
N SER A 55 12.57 15.47 -3.89
CA SER A 55 13.49 14.34 -4.01
C SER A 55 13.84 14.06 -5.47
N SER A 56 15.13 14.05 -5.78
CA SER A 56 15.67 13.62 -7.08
C SER A 56 15.84 12.10 -7.20
N SER A 57 15.55 11.32 -6.15
CA SER A 57 15.74 9.87 -6.16
C SER A 57 14.73 9.21 -7.13
N PRO A 58 15.18 8.42 -8.11
CA PRO A 58 14.27 7.73 -9.02
C PRO A 58 13.66 6.46 -8.42
N SER A 59 14.12 6.05 -7.23
CA SER A 59 13.81 4.74 -6.65
C SER A 59 12.62 4.74 -5.70
N TRP A 60 12.13 5.92 -5.31
CA TRP A 60 10.99 6.01 -4.40
C TRP A 60 9.66 5.89 -5.15
N HIS A 61 8.70 5.25 -4.49
CA HIS A 61 7.30 5.33 -4.90
C HIS A 61 6.38 5.15 -3.70
N CYS A 62 5.18 5.73 -3.79
CA CYS A 62 4.16 5.64 -2.77
C CYS A 62 2.79 5.58 -3.42
N HIS A 63 2.06 4.49 -3.18
CA HIS A 63 0.67 4.40 -3.59
C HIS A 63 -0.22 5.13 -2.58
N ALA A 64 -1.16 5.94 -3.08
CA ALA A 64 -2.08 6.65 -2.22
C ALA A 64 -3.45 6.88 -2.85
N ARG A 65 -4.46 6.89 -1.98
CA ARG A 65 -5.83 7.28 -2.26
C ARG A 65 -6.12 8.59 -1.55
N ALA A 66 -6.70 9.55 -2.25
CA ALA A 66 -7.05 10.83 -1.64
C ALA A 66 -8.40 11.36 -2.11
N ARG A 67 -9.01 12.23 -1.29
CA ARG A 67 -10.22 12.98 -1.65
C ARG A 67 -9.91 14.47 -1.62
N LEU A 68 -9.91 15.10 -2.79
CA LEU A 68 -9.66 16.53 -2.96
C LEU A 68 -10.99 17.26 -2.81
N THR A 69 -11.09 18.13 -1.82
CA THR A 69 -12.33 18.82 -1.45
C THR A 69 -12.16 20.32 -1.51
N LEU A 70 -12.97 20.98 -2.34
CA LEU A 70 -13.20 22.42 -2.26
C LEU A 70 -14.36 22.65 -1.28
N VAL A 71 -14.05 23.26 -0.14
CA VAL A 71 -15.00 23.40 0.97
C VAL A 71 -15.92 24.59 0.72
N ALA A 72 -17.23 24.34 0.74
CA ALA A 72 -18.22 25.41 0.78
C ALA A 72 -18.21 26.04 2.17
N GLN A 73 -18.06 27.36 2.21
CA GLN A 73 -17.96 28.13 3.45
C GLN A 73 -19.34 28.65 3.88
N LYS A 74 -20.26 28.84 2.94
CA LYS A 74 -21.61 29.33 3.21
C LYS A 74 -22.49 28.22 3.78
N VAL A 75 -23.18 28.52 4.89
CA VAL A 75 -24.14 27.59 5.51
C VAL A 75 -25.21 27.19 4.50
N GLY A 76 -25.47 25.88 4.40
CA GLY A 76 -26.45 25.30 3.46
C GLY A 76 -25.90 25.01 2.06
N CYS A 77 -24.65 25.37 1.74
CA CYS A 77 -24.00 24.97 0.50
C CYS A 77 -23.15 23.71 0.69
N GLU A 78 -23.11 22.85 -0.33
CA GLU A 78 -22.33 21.61 -0.29
C GLU A 78 -20.89 21.80 -0.80
N SER A 79 -19.95 21.12 -0.13
CA SER A 79 -18.55 21.05 -0.58
C SER A 79 -18.42 20.14 -1.81
N LEU A 80 -17.51 20.45 -2.71
CA LEU A 80 -17.22 19.61 -3.88
C LEU A 80 -16.02 18.71 -3.59
N THR A 81 -16.23 17.39 -3.65
CA THR A 81 -15.16 16.40 -3.44
C THR A 81 -14.98 15.53 -4.67
N LYS A 82 -13.73 15.33 -5.10
CA LYS A 82 -13.36 14.35 -6.14
C LYS A 82 -12.27 13.39 -5.62
N PRO A 83 -12.43 12.07 -5.77
CA PRO A 83 -11.41 11.11 -5.37
C PRO A 83 -10.28 11.04 -6.41
N ILE A 84 -9.09 10.68 -5.94
CA ILE A 84 -7.95 10.25 -6.76
C ILE A 84 -7.34 8.99 -6.16
N GLU A 85 -6.74 8.17 -7.01
CA GLU A 85 -5.91 7.03 -6.64
C GLU A 85 -4.73 7.01 -7.61
N HIS A 86 -3.51 6.99 -7.06
CA HIS A 86 -2.30 7.11 -7.87
C HIS A 86 -1.10 6.53 -7.15
N THR A 87 -0.12 6.06 -7.93
CA THR A 87 1.20 5.69 -7.43
C THR A 87 2.15 6.83 -7.74
N PHE A 88 2.51 7.60 -6.71
CA PHE A 88 3.40 8.75 -6.83
C PHE A 88 4.85 8.27 -6.89
N PHE A 89 5.64 8.83 -7.80
CA PHE A 89 7.08 8.59 -7.95
C PHE A 89 7.74 9.81 -8.63
N PHE A 90 9.06 9.83 -8.79
CA PHE A 90 9.78 11.04 -9.19
C PHE A 90 9.28 11.72 -10.49
N LYS A 91 8.84 10.97 -11.51
CA LYS A 91 8.30 11.54 -12.77
C LYS A 91 6.84 11.99 -12.65
N GLU A 92 6.06 11.31 -11.82
CA GLU A 92 4.65 11.60 -11.57
C GLU A 92 4.47 11.86 -10.06
N ASN A 93 5.13 12.93 -9.60
CA ASN A 93 5.17 13.30 -8.19
C ASN A 93 3.97 14.16 -7.78
N ASP A 94 3.13 14.56 -8.74
CA ASP A 94 1.85 15.22 -8.52
C ASP A 94 0.74 14.58 -9.33
N TRP A 95 -0.47 14.57 -8.76
CA TRP A 95 -1.63 13.99 -9.40
C TRP A 95 -2.91 14.71 -8.99
N GLY A 96 -3.83 14.88 -9.93
CA GLY A 96 -5.07 15.60 -9.69
C GLY A 96 -5.78 16.02 -10.96
N PHE A 97 -6.53 17.11 -10.87
CA PHE A 97 -7.40 17.56 -11.94
C PHE A 97 -6.91 18.89 -12.51
N SER A 98 -6.54 18.89 -13.79
CA SER A 98 -6.27 20.12 -14.55
C SER A 98 -7.50 21.02 -14.68
N CYS A 99 -8.69 20.44 -14.73
CA CYS A 99 -9.98 21.12 -14.69
C CYS A 99 -10.81 20.56 -13.53
N PHE A 100 -10.52 21.01 -12.31
CA PHE A 100 -11.26 20.59 -11.12
C PHE A 100 -12.67 21.21 -11.11
N LEU A 101 -12.76 22.52 -11.34
CA LEU A 101 -14.02 23.27 -11.45
C LEU A 101 -13.82 24.54 -12.32
N PRO A 102 -14.77 24.91 -13.20
CA PRO A 102 -14.73 26.18 -13.90
C PRO A 102 -14.68 27.36 -12.93
N TRP A 103 -13.91 28.40 -13.25
CA TRP A 103 -13.74 29.55 -12.37
C TRP A 103 -15.04 30.33 -12.16
N SER A 104 -15.94 30.32 -13.15
CA SER A 104 -17.29 30.86 -13.03
C SER A 104 -18.10 30.18 -11.92
N GLU A 105 -17.93 28.87 -11.72
CA GLU A 105 -18.58 28.11 -10.65
C GLU A 105 -17.87 28.28 -9.30
N VAL A 106 -16.55 28.43 -9.29
CA VAL A 106 -15.78 28.73 -8.06
C VAL A 106 -16.22 30.08 -7.46
N THR A 107 -16.39 31.08 -8.31
CA THR A 107 -16.74 32.45 -7.92
C THR A 107 -18.25 32.69 -7.79
N ASN A 108 -19.09 31.70 -8.14
CA ASN A 108 -20.53 31.80 -8.03
C ASN A 108 -20.99 31.93 -6.56
N PRO A 109 -21.59 33.08 -6.15
CA PRO A 109 -22.02 33.29 -4.76
C PRO A 109 -23.09 32.31 -4.25
N LYS A 110 -23.80 31.63 -5.18
CA LYS A 110 -24.78 30.59 -4.83
C LYS A 110 -24.11 29.28 -4.40
N ARG A 111 -22.89 29.02 -4.88
CA ARG A 111 -22.11 27.82 -4.54
C ARG A 111 -21.40 27.95 -3.18
N GLY A 112 -21.16 29.18 -2.74
CA GLY A 112 -20.68 29.46 -1.39
C GLY A 112 -19.22 29.08 -1.11
N PHE A 113 -18.41 28.86 -2.15
CA PHE A 113 -16.98 28.57 -2.01
C PHE A 113 -16.14 29.78 -1.61
N ILE A 114 -16.60 30.99 -1.96
CA ILE A 114 -16.02 32.27 -1.57
C ILE A 114 -17.09 33.06 -0.81
N ILE A 115 -16.73 33.62 0.35
CA ILE A 115 -17.57 34.55 1.11
C ILE A 115 -16.89 35.93 1.12
N PRO A 116 -17.48 36.94 0.45
CA PRO A 116 -17.02 38.32 0.57
C PRO A 116 -17.19 38.82 2.01
N LEU A 117 -16.18 39.50 2.56
CA LEU A 117 -16.10 39.82 4.00
C LEU A 117 -17.24 40.72 4.55
N LYS A 118 -18.04 41.37 3.71
CA LYS A 118 -19.07 42.36 4.12
C LYS A 118 -20.28 41.84 4.91
N ARG A 119 -20.31 40.58 5.38
CA ARG A 119 -21.46 40.01 6.13
C ARG A 119 -21.12 39.04 7.27
N GLN A 120 -20.03 39.27 8.01
CA GLN A 120 -19.90 38.71 9.37
C GLN A 120 -20.18 39.78 10.43
N ILE A 121 -21.45 40.13 10.61
CA ILE A 121 -21.90 40.78 11.85
C ILE A 121 -22.00 39.66 12.90
N LYS A 122 -21.17 39.75 13.94
CA LYS A 122 -21.20 38.85 15.11
C LYS A 122 -22.58 38.89 15.77
N PRO A 123 -23.16 37.74 16.14
CA PRO A 123 -23.96 37.64 17.35
C PRO A 123 -23.22 36.81 18.41
N ASN A 124 -23.39 37.25 19.65
CA ASN A 124 -22.74 36.81 20.88
C ASN A 124 -22.60 35.29 21.06
N LEU A 125 -21.44 34.90 21.61
CA LEU A 125 -21.21 33.60 22.26
C LEU A 125 -21.93 33.58 23.63
N PRO A 126 -22.33 32.40 24.15
CA PRO A 126 -21.38 31.68 25.00
C PRO A 126 -21.36 30.13 24.93
N SER A 127 -20.13 29.62 25.10
CA SER A 127 -19.70 28.39 25.81
C SER A 127 -19.69 27.03 25.07
N PRO A 128 -18.76 26.12 25.45
CA PRO A 128 -17.97 25.34 24.49
C PRO A 128 -18.23 23.83 24.63
N ASN A 129 -18.48 23.14 23.51
CA ASN A 129 -18.25 21.69 23.36
C ASN A 129 -18.43 21.29 21.89
N SER A 130 -17.41 21.50 21.06
CA SER A 130 -17.17 20.79 19.78
C SER A 130 -15.89 21.34 19.13
N GLN A 131 -14.76 20.64 19.30
CA GLN A 131 -13.51 20.99 18.62
C GLN A 131 -13.60 20.63 17.13
N SER A 132 -13.44 21.63 16.26
CA SER A 132 -13.16 21.47 14.84
C SER A 132 -11.87 22.22 14.51
N LEU A 133 -10.87 21.52 13.98
CA LEU A 133 -9.58 22.12 13.64
C LEU A 133 -9.71 23.06 12.44
N ALA A 134 -9.61 24.36 12.69
CA ALA A 134 -9.17 25.37 11.74
C ALA A 134 -7.66 25.59 11.97
N ILE A 135 -6.87 25.68 10.89
CA ILE A 135 -5.44 25.97 10.99
C ILE A 135 -5.28 27.41 11.47
N LYS A 136 -4.96 27.57 12.76
CA LYS A 136 -4.21 28.70 13.31
C LYS A 136 -2.97 28.10 13.97
N THR A 137 -1.80 28.57 13.55
CA THR A 137 -0.50 28.18 14.13
C THR A 137 -0.33 28.82 15.51
N ARG A 138 -0.25 27.97 16.54
CA ARG A 138 0.73 28.09 17.64
C ARG A 138 0.79 26.75 18.36
N ASP A 139 2.01 26.29 18.56
CA ASP A 139 2.38 25.01 19.17
C ASP A 139 1.88 24.89 20.61
N ASN A 140 1.64 23.65 21.04
CA ASN A 140 2.02 23.12 22.35
C ASN A 140 1.90 21.59 22.31
N ALA A 141 3.04 20.93 22.19
CA ALA A 141 3.25 19.61 22.76
C ALA A 141 4.36 19.79 23.81
N ASP A 142 3.97 19.80 25.08
CA ASP A 142 4.91 19.69 26.19
C ASP A 142 5.44 18.25 26.24
N ALA A 143 6.76 18.11 26.17
CA ALA A 143 7.56 17.20 26.99
C ALA A 143 9.04 17.57 26.78
N GLU A 144 9.50 18.48 27.65
CA GLU A 144 10.83 18.62 28.27
C GLU A 144 11.96 17.72 27.75
N ASP A 145 13.06 18.31 27.27
CA ASP A 145 14.32 18.31 28.04
C ASP A 145 15.30 19.39 27.51
N GLU A 146 16.09 19.94 28.43
CA GLU A 146 16.95 21.12 28.28
C GLU A 146 18.26 20.83 27.50
N THR A 147 18.75 21.80 26.73
CA THR A 147 20.04 22.49 26.97
C THR A 147 20.37 23.49 25.86
N SER A 148 20.92 24.61 26.32
CA SER A 148 21.21 25.89 25.66
C SER A 148 22.26 25.85 24.55
N GLU A 149 22.07 26.68 23.52
CA GLU A 149 23.12 27.60 23.02
C GLU A 149 22.55 28.70 22.10
N ASN A 150 22.91 29.94 22.42
CA ASN A 150 22.53 31.19 21.75
C ASN A 150 23.16 31.32 20.36
N CYS A 151 22.40 31.81 19.37
CA CYS A 151 22.95 32.59 18.26
C CYS A 151 21.90 33.59 17.75
N SER A 152 22.15 34.86 18.07
CA SER A 152 21.39 36.04 17.61
C SER A 152 21.69 36.34 16.14
N GLY A 153 20.66 36.32 15.29
CA GLY A 153 20.69 36.90 13.96
C GLY A 153 19.44 37.78 13.78
N GLU A 154 19.66 39.08 13.66
CA GLU A 154 18.64 40.09 13.41
C GLU A 154 17.89 39.79 12.10
N VAL A 155 16.55 39.82 12.15
CA VAL A 155 15.69 39.79 10.97
C VAL A 155 15.09 41.18 10.85
N ASP A 156 15.41 41.87 9.76
CA ASP A 156 14.83 43.17 9.40
C ASP A 156 13.29 43.07 9.37
N GLU A 157 12.64 43.78 10.29
CA GLU A 157 11.19 44.02 10.24
C GLU A 157 10.90 44.94 9.05
N LEU A 158 10.35 44.37 7.98
CA LEU A 158 9.73 45.15 6.92
C LEU A 158 8.43 45.76 7.46
N ASP A 159 8.42 47.08 7.57
CA ASP A 159 7.33 47.94 8.03
C ASP A 159 6.04 47.67 7.21
N ASP A 160 4.99 47.23 7.90
CA ASP A 160 3.72 46.74 7.34
C ASP A 160 2.79 47.88 6.88
N ASN A 161 3.33 49.07 6.57
CA ASN A 161 2.56 50.31 6.37
C ASN A 161 2.42 50.81 4.93
N ASP A 162 2.98 50.15 3.91
CA ASP A 162 3.01 50.71 2.54
C ASP A 162 1.88 50.23 1.59
N TYR A 163 0.91 49.42 2.05
CA TYR A 163 -0.26 49.06 1.23
C TYR A 163 -1.57 48.96 2.06
N PRO A 164 -2.41 50.00 2.08
CA PRO A 164 -3.69 49.95 2.79
C PRO A 164 -4.70 49.05 2.05
N GLY A 165 -5.09 47.95 2.67
CA GLY A 165 -6.46 47.42 2.56
C GLY A 165 -6.84 46.54 1.36
N LEU A 166 -6.01 45.56 0.96
CA LEU A 166 -6.47 44.51 0.04
C LEU A 166 -6.99 43.29 0.82
N GLU A 167 -8.23 43.36 1.30
CA GLU A 167 -8.98 42.25 1.90
C GLU A 167 -9.14 41.11 0.87
N ARG A 168 -8.53 39.94 1.10
CA ARG A 168 -8.45 38.86 0.10
C ARG A 168 -9.57 37.84 0.24
N ASP A 169 -10.24 37.53 -0.87
CA ASP A 169 -11.11 36.37 -1.00
C ASP A 169 -10.34 35.08 -0.68
N MET A 170 -10.91 34.21 0.18
CA MET A 170 -10.27 32.98 0.64
C MET A 170 -10.98 31.75 0.07
N LEU A 171 -10.20 30.77 -0.42
CA LEU A 171 -10.67 29.43 -0.75
C LEU A 171 -10.16 28.44 0.30
N ILE A 172 -11.03 27.51 0.73
CA ILE A 172 -10.64 26.44 1.65
C ILE A 172 -10.53 25.12 0.89
N LEU A 173 -9.31 24.60 0.80
CA LEU A 173 -9.00 23.30 0.21
C LEU A 173 -8.71 22.29 1.31
N ARG A 174 -9.31 21.12 1.19
CA ARG A 174 -9.12 20.01 2.13
C ARG A 174 -8.78 18.74 1.37
N VAL A 175 -7.77 18.03 1.82
CA VAL A 175 -7.43 16.69 1.32
C VAL A 175 -7.56 15.69 2.45
N LYS A 176 -8.30 14.60 2.21
CA LYS A 176 -8.23 13.39 3.05
C LYS A 176 -7.36 12.38 2.33
N LEU A 177 -6.25 11.97 2.93
CA LEU A 177 -5.21 11.13 2.33
C LEU A 177 -5.10 9.79 3.06
N HIS A 178 -5.00 8.71 2.30
CA HIS A 178 -4.56 7.40 2.75
C HIS A 178 -3.36 6.98 1.88
N ALA A 179 -2.16 6.94 2.49
CA ALA A 179 -0.93 6.57 1.81
C ALA A 179 -0.41 5.24 2.37
N ASP A 180 0.00 4.36 1.46
CA ASP A 180 0.63 3.09 1.78
C ASP A 180 2.06 3.32 2.27
N ALA A 181 2.70 2.26 2.78
CA ALA A 181 4.11 2.34 3.15
C ALA A 181 4.96 2.64 1.89
N PRO A 182 5.79 3.69 1.89
CA PRO A 182 6.57 4.04 0.73
C PRO A 182 7.74 3.08 0.54
N HIS A 183 8.13 2.92 -0.71
CA HIS A 183 9.33 2.17 -1.10
C HIS A 183 10.44 3.14 -1.47
N GLY A 184 11.70 2.69 -1.37
CA GLY A 184 12.86 3.48 -1.80
C GLY A 184 13.19 4.70 -0.93
N VAL A 185 12.60 4.80 0.26
CA VAL A 185 12.89 5.81 1.28
C VAL A 185 13.12 5.12 2.63
N ASP A 186 13.68 5.86 3.60
CA ASP A 186 13.91 5.37 4.97
C ASP A 186 12.56 5.20 5.71
N TRP A 187 11.91 4.06 5.46
CA TRP A 187 10.68 3.63 6.11
C TRP A 187 11.00 2.62 7.22
N ASP A 188 10.81 3.05 8.46
CA ASP A 188 10.97 2.19 9.64
C ASP A 188 9.73 1.31 9.86
N SER A 189 9.68 0.19 9.15
CA SER A 189 8.55 -0.74 9.24
C SER A 189 8.30 -1.24 10.67
N LYS A 190 9.37 -1.45 11.45
CA LYS A 190 9.29 -2.02 12.79
C LYS A 190 8.64 -1.03 13.75
N ARG A 191 9.04 0.24 13.70
CA ARG A 191 8.41 1.29 14.53
C ARG A 191 6.91 1.44 14.26
N PHE A 192 6.48 1.35 13.01
CA PHE A 192 5.08 1.60 12.64
C PHE A 192 4.17 0.37 12.70
N THR A 193 4.72 -0.84 12.59
CA THR A 193 3.90 -2.07 12.49
C THR A 193 4.26 -3.14 13.53
N GLY A 194 5.40 -3.01 14.21
CA GLY A 194 5.99 -4.06 15.03
C GLY A 194 6.76 -5.13 14.23
N PHE A 195 6.73 -5.08 12.90
CA PHE A 195 7.32 -6.10 12.03
C PHE A 195 8.30 -5.51 11.01
N VAL A 196 9.22 -6.34 10.51
CA VAL A 196 10.14 -6.00 9.42
C VAL A 196 9.80 -6.77 8.14
N GLY A 197 10.11 -6.14 7.00
CA GLY A 197 9.93 -6.75 5.69
C GLY A 197 11.10 -7.63 5.24
N LEU A 198 11.05 -8.06 3.99
CA LEU A 198 12.15 -8.74 3.31
C LEU A 198 12.61 -7.88 2.13
N LYS A 199 13.92 -7.84 1.89
CA LYS A 199 14.48 -7.16 0.71
C LYS A 199 14.09 -7.94 -0.54
N ASN A 200 13.49 -7.27 -1.50
CA ASN A 200 13.23 -7.87 -2.82
C ASN A 200 14.55 -7.92 -3.60
N GLN A 201 14.90 -9.09 -4.14
CA GLN A 201 16.10 -9.28 -4.97
C GLN A 201 15.86 -8.93 -6.45
N GLY A 202 14.62 -8.60 -6.84
CA GLY A 202 14.22 -8.35 -8.21
C GLY A 202 12.81 -8.87 -8.44
N ALA A 203 12.70 -10.10 -8.96
CA ALA A 203 11.42 -10.76 -9.24
C ALA A 203 10.95 -11.70 -8.10
N THR A 204 11.58 -11.64 -6.92
CA THR A 204 11.37 -12.58 -5.82
C THR A 204 10.18 -12.26 -4.88
N CYS A 205 9.19 -11.49 -5.34
CA CYS A 205 8.06 -11.06 -4.51
C CYS A 205 7.20 -12.23 -4.02
N TYR A 206 6.95 -13.23 -4.87
CA TYR A 206 6.20 -14.45 -4.51
C TYR A 206 6.87 -15.20 -3.35
N MET A 207 8.21 -15.34 -3.39
CA MET A 207 8.99 -15.95 -2.33
C MET A 207 8.91 -15.14 -1.03
N ASN A 208 9.06 -13.81 -1.10
CA ASN A 208 8.99 -12.96 0.08
C ASN A 208 7.60 -13.03 0.76
N SER A 209 6.53 -13.04 -0.04
CA SER A 209 5.15 -13.20 0.46
C SER A 209 4.94 -14.57 1.12
N LEU A 210 5.43 -15.64 0.49
CA LEU A 210 5.38 -16.99 1.04
C LEU A 210 6.16 -17.10 2.37
N LEU A 211 7.37 -16.56 2.43
CA LEU A 211 8.20 -16.58 3.63
C LEU A 211 7.54 -15.85 4.80
N GLN A 212 6.87 -14.72 4.55
CA GLN A 212 6.11 -14.01 5.57
C GLN A 212 4.92 -14.86 6.07
N ALA A 213 4.16 -15.49 5.17
CA ALA A 213 3.04 -16.37 5.55
C ALA A 213 3.51 -17.56 6.41
N LEU A 214 4.61 -18.21 6.03
CA LEU A 214 5.20 -19.30 6.80
C LEU A 214 5.78 -18.83 8.14
N TYR A 215 6.40 -17.64 8.18
CA TYR A 215 6.93 -17.05 9.41
C TYR A 215 5.84 -16.77 10.44
N PHE A 216 4.69 -16.25 10.00
CA PHE A 216 3.55 -16.00 10.89
C PHE A 216 2.78 -17.26 11.28
N THR A 217 3.11 -18.41 10.69
CA THR A 217 2.70 -19.72 11.19
C THR A 217 3.53 -20.08 12.43
N ASN A 218 3.16 -19.51 13.58
CA ASN A 218 3.97 -19.53 14.81
C ASN A 218 4.44 -20.93 15.24
N LYS A 219 3.59 -21.96 15.07
CA LYS A 219 3.96 -23.35 15.40
C LYS A 219 5.04 -23.88 14.46
N LEU A 220 4.92 -23.63 13.15
CA LEU A 220 5.95 -23.93 12.17
C LEU A 220 7.24 -23.16 12.47
N ARG A 221 7.16 -21.85 12.74
CA ARG A 221 8.33 -21.02 13.09
C ARG A 221 9.12 -21.59 14.26
N ARG A 222 8.45 -22.01 15.33
CA ARG A 222 9.09 -22.66 16.49
C ARG A 222 9.76 -23.97 16.09
N ALA A 223 9.10 -24.79 15.28
CA ALA A 223 9.68 -26.04 14.81
C ALA A 223 10.91 -25.81 13.93
N VAL A 224 10.87 -24.79 13.05
CA VAL A 224 12.01 -24.40 12.21
C VAL A 224 13.22 -24.03 13.06
N PHE A 225 13.06 -23.26 14.13
CA PHE A 225 14.16 -22.94 15.04
C PHE A 225 14.73 -24.14 15.82
N MET A 226 13.98 -25.24 15.92
CA MET A 226 14.37 -26.43 16.66
C MET A 226 15.02 -27.52 15.79
N MET A 227 15.11 -27.30 14.47
CA MET A 227 15.80 -28.19 13.54
C MET A 227 17.32 -28.19 13.81
N PRO A 228 17.97 -29.37 13.81
CA PRO A 228 19.42 -29.48 14.01
C PRO A 228 20.16 -29.01 12.75
N THR A 229 20.88 -27.90 12.84
CA THR A 229 21.60 -27.27 11.72
C THR A 229 23.05 -26.92 12.07
N GLU A 230 23.56 -27.41 13.19
CA GLU A 230 24.90 -27.11 13.71
C GLU A 230 26.01 -27.63 12.79
N SER A 231 25.80 -28.79 12.16
CA SER A 231 26.73 -29.41 11.21
C SER A 231 26.48 -29.02 9.75
N ASP A 232 25.49 -28.17 9.48
CA ASP A 232 25.04 -27.90 8.13
C ASP A 232 25.97 -26.92 7.39
N ASN A 233 26.17 -27.15 6.09
CA ASN A 233 26.88 -26.21 5.26
C ASN A 233 26.06 -24.91 5.10
N SER A 234 26.69 -23.78 5.48
CA SER A 234 26.06 -22.46 5.49
C SER A 234 25.56 -21.93 4.15
N ILE A 235 25.98 -22.54 3.04
CA ILE A 235 25.65 -22.16 1.66
C ILE A 235 24.51 -23.02 1.11
N THR A 236 24.55 -24.34 1.32
CA THR A 236 23.63 -25.29 0.67
C THR A 236 22.46 -25.72 1.55
N SER A 237 22.52 -25.47 2.87
CA SER A 237 21.43 -25.86 3.78
C SER A 237 20.27 -24.85 3.72
N VAL A 238 19.18 -25.27 3.07
CA VAL A 238 17.89 -24.57 3.06
C VAL A 238 17.33 -24.39 4.48
N PRO A 239 17.33 -25.40 5.37
CA PRO A 239 16.84 -25.26 6.74
C PRO A 239 17.60 -24.17 7.54
N LEU A 240 18.93 -24.14 7.42
CA LEU A 240 19.76 -23.13 8.08
C LEU A 240 19.54 -21.74 7.48
N ALA A 241 19.38 -21.62 6.16
CA ALA A 241 19.07 -20.36 5.52
C ALA A 241 17.68 -19.83 5.94
N LEU A 242 16.69 -20.70 6.07
CA LEU A 242 15.35 -20.34 6.54
C LEU A 242 15.36 -19.90 8.00
N GLN A 243 16.08 -20.60 8.88
CA GLN A 243 16.28 -20.18 10.28
C GLN A 243 16.86 -18.76 10.37
N ARG A 244 17.83 -18.41 9.51
CA ARG A 244 18.39 -17.05 9.45
C ARG A 244 17.35 -16.03 9.01
N VAL A 245 16.56 -16.33 7.99
CA VAL A 245 15.47 -15.44 7.54
C VAL A 245 14.45 -15.22 8.66
N PHE A 246 14.00 -16.28 9.33
CA PHE A 246 13.05 -16.18 10.44
C PHE A 246 13.63 -15.44 11.65
N TYR A 247 14.92 -15.62 11.92
CA TYR A 247 15.63 -14.86 12.95
C TYR A 247 15.68 -13.36 12.62
N GLU A 248 16.06 -13.01 11.38
CA GLU A 248 16.08 -11.61 10.92
C GLU A 248 14.68 -10.98 10.95
N LEU A 249 13.63 -11.73 10.62
CA LEU A 249 12.24 -11.27 10.72
C LEU A 249 11.78 -11.03 12.17
N GLN A 250 12.30 -11.80 13.12
CA GLN A 250 11.91 -11.70 14.53
C GLN A 250 12.70 -10.64 15.30
N PHE A 251 14.00 -10.53 15.05
CA PHE A 251 14.90 -9.70 15.86
C PHE A 251 15.52 -8.54 15.07
N GLY A 252 15.45 -8.55 13.75
CA GLY A 252 16.00 -7.49 12.92
C GLY A 252 15.30 -6.15 13.15
N GLU A 253 16.05 -5.07 12.98
CA GLU A 253 15.54 -3.69 12.96
C GLU A 253 15.19 -3.23 11.54
N LYS A 254 15.78 -3.88 10.53
CA LYS A 254 15.63 -3.54 9.10
C LYS A 254 15.19 -4.77 8.32
N ALA A 255 14.75 -4.54 7.09
CA ALA A 255 14.31 -5.62 6.20
C ALA A 255 15.39 -6.71 6.03
N GLY A 256 14.99 -7.97 6.23
CA GLY A 256 15.86 -9.14 6.16
C GLY A 256 16.30 -9.49 4.74
N GLY A 257 17.45 -10.12 4.59
CA GLY A 257 18.01 -10.51 3.30
C GLY A 257 17.75 -11.97 2.96
N THR A 258 17.22 -12.25 1.75
CA THR A 258 16.92 -13.62 1.31
C THR A 258 17.98 -14.25 0.40
N LYS A 259 19.13 -13.58 0.19
CA LYS A 259 20.20 -14.03 -0.74
C LYS A 259 20.79 -15.40 -0.38
N LYS A 260 20.94 -15.68 0.91
CA LYS A 260 21.49 -16.98 1.36
C LYS A 260 20.48 -18.12 1.14
N LEU A 261 19.19 -17.82 1.21
CA LEU A 261 18.12 -18.79 0.95
C LEU A 261 18.04 -19.12 -0.54
N THR A 262 18.03 -18.12 -1.42
CA THR A 262 18.04 -18.37 -2.87
C THR A 262 19.28 -19.17 -3.29
N ARG A 263 20.46 -18.83 -2.77
CA ARG A 263 21.68 -19.61 -3.01
C ARG A 263 21.57 -21.07 -2.52
N SER A 264 20.88 -21.32 -1.40
CA SER A 264 20.69 -22.69 -0.89
C SER A 264 19.78 -23.55 -1.77
N PHE A 265 18.93 -22.95 -2.59
CA PHE A 265 18.18 -23.65 -3.65
C PHE A 265 19.00 -23.92 -4.91
N GLY A 266 20.27 -23.49 -4.94
CA GLY A 266 21.11 -23.56 -6.13
C GLY A 266 20.82 -22.45 -7.15
N TRP A 267 20.02 -21.43 -6.79
CA TRP A 267 19.73 -20.32 -7.68
C TRP A 267 20.95 -19.40 -7.82
N GLU A 268 21.29 -19.08 -9.06
CA GLU A 268 22.25 -18.05 -9.39
C GLU A 268 21.60 -16.66 -9.32
N THR A 269 22.40 -15.62 -9.47
CA THR A 269 21.92 -14.22 -9.41
C THR A 269 20.87 -13.96 -10.50
N PHE A 270 21.00 -14.60 -11.67
CA PHE A 270 20.06 -14.43 -12.78
C PHE A 270 18.67 -15.02 -12.48
N ASP A 271 18.62 -16.16 -11.80
CA ASP A 271 17.36 -16.83 -11.44
C ASP A 271 16.50 -15.97 -10.52
N SER A 272 17.10 -15.07 -9.73
CA SER A 272 16.36 -14.12 -8.88
C SER A 272 15.56 -13.06 -9.66
N PHE A 273 15.77 -12.96 -10.97
CA PHE A 273 14.98 -12.14 -11.90
C PHE A 273 13.89 -12.93 -12.63
N MET A 274 13.80 -14.24 -12.41
CA MET A 274 12.72 -15.08 -12.94
C MET A 274 11.61 -15.25 -11.90
N GLN A 275 10.36 -15.10 -12.36
CA GLN A 275 9.20 -15.45 -11.54
C GLN A 275 8.99 -16.96 -11.61
N HIS A 276 8.90 -17.60 -10.44
CA HIS A 276 8.55 -19.00 -10.30
C HIS A 276 7.14 -19.12 -9.73
N ASP A 277 6.55 -20.31 -9.87
CA ASP A 277 5.28 -20.62 -9.24
C ASP A 277 5.44 -20.65 -7.71
N ALA A 278 4.62 -19.87 -7.00
CA ALA A 278 4.63 -19.80 -5.55
C ALA A 278 4.23 -21.14 -4.90
N GLN A 279 3.35 -21.91 -5.55
CA GLN A 279 2.95 -23.24 -5.12
C GLN A 279 4.13 -24.21 -5.18
N GLU A 280 4.87 -24.21 -6.28
CA GLU A 280 6.05 -25.07 -6.45
C GLU A 280 7.10 -24.77 -5.37
N LEU A 281 7.40 -23.48 -5.15
CA LEU A 281 8.34 -23.08 -4.11
C LEU A 281 7.85 -23.49 -2.71
N CYS A 282 6.55 -23.34 -2.41
CA CYS A 282 5.97 -23.75 -1.14
C CYS A 282 6.16 -25.24 -0.89
N ARG A 283 5.84 -26.08 -1.89
CA ARG A 283 6.00 -27.53 -1.80
C ARG A 283 7.46 -27.92 -1.61
N VAL A 284 8.38 -27.39 -2.42
CA VAL A 284 9.82 -27.68 -2.30
C VAL A 284 10.36 -27.29 -0.93
N LEU A 285 9.96 -26.14 -0.39
CA LEU A 285 10.39 -25.67 0.91
C LEU A 285 9.82 -26.55 2.04
N MET A 286 8.53 -26.91 1.99
CA MET A 286 7.90 -27.81 2.96
C MET A 286 8.52 -29.21 2.94
N ASP A 287 8.72 -29.80 1.76
CA ASP A 287 9.35 -31.11 1.59
C ASP A 287 10.78 -31.11 2.15
N ASN A 288 11.55 -30.04 1.91
CA ASN A 288 12.91 -29.91 2.43
C ASN A 288 12.94 -29.83 3.96
N MET A 289 12.05 -29.01 4.54
CA MET A 289 11.92 -28.91 5.99
C MET A 289 11.47 -30.23 6.61
N GLU A 290 10.45 -30.89 6.05
CA GLU A 290 9.90 -32.14 6.58
C GLU A 290 10.97 -33.22 6.60
N ASN A 291 11.75 -33.36 5.52
CA ASN A 291 12.85 -34.30 5.46
C ASN A 291 13.95 -34.00 6.50
N LYS A 292 14.24 -32.73 6.78
CA LYS A 292 15.20 -32.34 7.82
C LYS A 292 14.66 -32.57 9.24
N MET A 293 13.34 -32.50 9.42
CA MET A 293 12.69 -32.71 10.72
C MET A 293 12.56 -34.20 11.09
N LYS A 294 12.67 -35.13 10.14
CA LYS A 294 12.63 -36.58 10.40
C LYS A 294 13.72 -37.03 11.37
N GLY A 295 13.36 -37.87 12.34
CA GLY A 295 14.25 -38.35 13.39
C GLY A 295 14.59 -37.29 14.45
N THR A 296 13.90 -36.14 14.45
CA THR A 296 14.10 -35.08 15.44
C THR A 296 12.87 -34.92 16.33
N ARG A 297 13.00 -34.15 17.41
CA ARG A 297 11.88 -33.81 18.31
C ARG A 297 10.73 -33.02 17.67
N VAL A 298 10.90 -32.52 16.45
CA VAL A 298 9.89 -31.75 15.70
C VAL A 298 9.41 -32.49 14.44
N GLU A 299 9.71 -33.79 14.34
CA GLU A 299 9.16 -34.65 13.31
C GLU A 299 7.62 -34.58 13.26
N GLY A 300 7.05 -34.64 12.05
CA GLY A 300 5.60 -34.62 11.85
C GLY A 300 4.94 -33.25 11.97
N THR A 301 5.67 -32.17 12.32
CA THR A 301 5.08 -30.83 12.45
C THR A 301 4.40 -30.35 11.16
N ILE A 302 5.02 -30.58 10.01
CA ILE A 302 4.47 -30.15 8.70
C ILE A 302 3.21 -30.95 8.35
N PRO A 303 3.22 -32.29 8.38
CA PRO A 303 2.01 -33.07 8.21
C PRO A 303 0.89 -32.68 9.18
N GLU A 304 1.21 -32.45 10.45
CA GLU A 304 0.21 -32.04 11.45
C GLU A 304 -0.46 -30.72 11.06
N LEU A 305 0.30 -29.75 10.55
CA LEU A 305 -0.22 -28.42 10.23
C LEU A 305 -0.96 -28.36 8.88
N PHE A 306 -0.43 -29.03 7.86
CA PHE A 306 -0.81 -28.78 6.46
C PHE A 306 -1.35 -30.02 5.74
N CYS A 307 -1.14 -31.24 6.25
CA CYS A 307 -1.58 -32.45 5.55
C CYS A 307 -3.06 -32.73 5.82
N GLY A 308 -3.85 -32.66 4.75
CA GLY A 308 -5.21 -33.18 4.69
C GLY A 308 -5.24 -34.58 4.08
N LYS A 309 -6.39 -35.25 4.21
CA LYS A 309 -6.67 -36.53 3.56
C LYS A 309 -7.87 -36.41 2.66
N MET A 310 -7.78 -36.97 1.46
CA MET A 310 -8.87 -37.07 0.52
C MET A 310 -9.02 -38.50 -0.01
N LEU A 311 -10.24 -38.87 -0.34
CA LEU A 311 -10.58 -40.11 -0.99
C LEU A 311 -10.86 -39.83 -2.46
N SER A 312 -10.06 -40.39 -3.36
CA SER A 312 -10.32 -40.38 -4.80
C SER A 312 -11.08 -41.65 -5.17
N TYR A 313 -12.24 -41.51 -5.81
CA TYR A 313 -13.11 -42.61 -6.23
C TYR A 313 -13.24 -42.62 -7.74
N ILE A 314 -12.96 -43.78 -8.34
CA ILE A 314 -13.07 -44.02 -9.78
C ILE A 314 -14.05 -45.16 -10.00
N ARG A 315 -15.05 -44.92 -10.85
CA ARG A 315 -16.00 -45.95 -11.29
C ARG A 315 -16.05 -46.03 -12.80
N CYS A 316 -15.78 -47.22 -13.34
CA CYS A 316 -15.88 -47.46 -14.78
C CYS A 316 -17.35 -47.46 -15.22
N LYS A 317 -17.66 -46.78 -16.34
CA LYS A 317 -19.03 -46.69 -16.87
C LYS A 317 -19.54 -47.98 -17.52
N HIS A 318 -18.65 -48.72 -18.18
CA HIS A 318 -19.00 -49.88 -19.02
C HIS A 318 -18.46 -51.21 -18.47
N VAL A 319 -17.85 -51.19 -17.29
CA VAL A 319 -17.27 -52.37 -16.64
C VAL A 319 -17.63 -52.29 -15.15
N PRO A 320 -18.03 -53.39 -14.48
CA PRO A 320 -18.32 -53.41 -13.05
C PRO A 320 -17.03 -53.36 -12.23
N TYR A 321 -16.30 -52.25 -12.35
CA TYR A 321 -15.06 -52.00 -11.65
C TYR A 321 -15.14 -50.64 -10.96
N GLU A 322 -14.81 -50.64 -9.67
CA GLU A 322 -14.64 -49.44 -8.87
C GLU A 322 -13.33 -49.54 -8.09
N SER A 323 -12.71 -48.40 -7.88
CA SER A 323 -11.50 -48.27 -7.09
C SER A 323 -11.58 -47.00 -6.26
N SER A 324 -11.04 -47.07 -5.04
CA SER A 324 -10.90 -45.90 -4.18
C SER A 324 -9.49 -45.86 -3.60
N ARG A 325 -8.92 -44.67 -3.51
CA ARG A 325 -7.58 -44.44 -2.98
C ARG A 325 -7.61 -43.27 -2.01
N GLU A 326 -7.10 -43.49 -0.81
CA GLU A 326 -6.81 -42.42 0.13
C GLU A 326 -5.49 -41.76 -0.26
N GLU A 327 -5.52 -40.44 -0.42
CA GLU A 327 -4.38 -39.61 -0.80
C GLU A 327 -4.23 -38.46 0.19
N ASN A 328 -2.98 -38.09 0.45
CA ASN A 328 -2.66 -36.90 1.24
C ASN A 328 -2.60 -35.69 0.31
N PHE A 329 -3.04 -34.54 0.80
CA PHE A 329 -2.89 -33.26 0.11
C PHE A 329 -2.35 -32.19 1.08
N TYR A 330 -1.59 -31.23 0.54
CA TYR A 330 -1.02 -30.11 1.30
C TYR A 330 -1.54 -28.74 0.85
N ASP A 331 -2.18 -28.71 -0.32
CA ASP A 331 -2.85 -27.56 -0.90
C ASP A 331 -4.09 -28.02 -1.67
N ILE A 332 -5.01 -27.07 -1.89
CA ILE A 332 -6.24 -27.28 -2.65
C ILE A 332 -6.24 -26.33 -3.83
N GLN A 333 -6.30 -26.89 -5.03
CA GLN A 333 -6.35 -26.12 -6.26
C GLN A 333 -7.79 -25.75 -6.60
N LEU A 334 -8.06 -24.45 -6.73
CA LEU A 334 -9.38 -23.90 -6.98
C LEU A 334 -9.44 -23.24 -8.35
N LYS A 335 -10.35 -23.71 -9.20
CA LYS A 335 -10.59 -23.12 -10.51
C LYS A 335 -11.34 -21.80 -10.37
N ILE A 336 -10.79 -20.71 -10.90
CA ILE A 336 -11.43 -19.39 -10.80
C ILE A 336 -12.40 -19.14 -11.97
N LYS A 337 -12.00 -19.49 -13.19
CA LYS A 337 -12.83 -19.22 -14.38
C LYS A 337 -14.16 -19.97 -14.32
N GLY A 338 -15.24 -19.19 -14.26
CA GLY A 338 -16.62 -19.68 -14.24
C GLY A 338 -17.23 -19.80 -12.84
N ASN A 339 -16.45 -19.55 -11.78
CA ASN A 339 -16.90 -19.60 -10.39
C ASN A 339 -16.86 -18.19 -9.77
N LYS A 340 -17.91 -17.81 -9.06
CA LYS A 340 -18.08 -16.46 -8.49
C LYS A 340 -17.38 -16.28 -7.16
N ASP A 341 -17.26 -17.36 -6.40
CA ASP A 341 -16.67 -17.36 -5.07
C ASP A 341 -15.93 -18.68 -4.78
N ILE A 342 -15.36 -18.76 -3.59
CA ILE A 342 -14.58 -19.91 -3.14
C ILE A 342 -15.45 -21.16 -2.95
N TYR A 343 -16.74 -21.01 -2.64
CA TYR A 343 -17.64 -22.14 -2.41
C TYR A 343 -17.96 -22.83 -3.74
N GLU A 344 -18.33 -22.06 -4.77
CA GLU A 344 -18.54 -22.59 -6.12
C GLU A 344 -17.27 -23.26 -6.66
N ALA A 345 -16.08 -22.66 -6.44
CA ALA A 345 -14.81 -23.25 -6.85
C ALA A 345 -14.48 -24.54 -6.09
N PHE A 346 -14.81 -24.61 -4.80
CA PHE A 346 -14.58 -25.79 -3.96
C PHE A 346 -15.50 -26.94 -4.34
N ASP A 347 -16.78 -26.68 -4.61
CA ASP A 347 -17.72 -27.70 -5.11
C ASP A 347 -17.22 -28.32 -6.42
N VAL A 348 -16.74 -27.49 -7.35
CA VAL A 348 -16.12 -27.98 -8.59
C VAL A 348 -14.87 -28.82 -8.33
N SER A 349 -14.08 -28.51 -7.30
CA SER A 349 -12.87 -29.28 -6.96
C SER A 349 -13.18 -30.71 -6.48
N ILE A 350 -14.35 -30.91 -5.85
CA ILE A 350 -14.80 -32.20 -5.32
C ILE A 350 -15.36 -33.09 -6.44
N PHE A 351 -16.10 -32.50 -7.38
CA PHE A 351 -16.83 -33.22 -8.43
C PHE A 351 -16.14 -33.13 -9.80
N TYR A 352 -15.21 -34.06 -10.07
CA TYR A 352 -14.58 -34.22 -11.39
C TYR A 352 -15.45 -35.07 -12.35
N GLY A 353 -16.70 -34.65 -12.54
CA GLY A 353 -17.64 -35.26 -13.49
C GLY A 353 -18.23 -36.61 -13.05
N PRO A 354 -18.97 -37.32 -13.93
CA PRO A 354 -19.85 -38.44 -13.54
C PRO A 354 -19.14 -39.75 -13.16
N SER A 355 -17.80 -39.83 -13.22
CA SER A 355 -17.04 -41.08 -13.02
C SER A 355 -15.84 -40.95 -12.09
N ASN A 356 -15.38 -39.72 -11.83
CA ASN A 356 -14.29 -39.42 -10.92
C ASN A 356 -14.79 -38.41 -9.89
N ASN A 357 -14.93 -38.85 -8.64
CA ASN A 357 -15.28 -37.97 -7.55
C ASN A 357 -14.15 -38.00 -6.52
N SER A 358 -13.95 -36.89 -5.85
CA SER A 358 -13.10 -36.84 -4.67
C SER A 358 -13.93 -36.42 -3.46
N ALA A 359 -13.53 -36.84 -2.26
CA ALA A 359 -14.13 -36.39 -1.02
C ALA A 359 -13.03 -36.10 0.00
N TYR A 360 -13.08 -34.93 0.64
CA TYR A 360 -12.15 -34.60 1.71
C TYR A 360 -12.55 -35.35 2.97
N LEU A 361 -11.66 -36.20 3.48
CA LEU A 361 -11.83 -36.96 4.72
C LEU A 361 -11.38 -36.14 5.94
N TYR A 362 -10.28 -35.40 5.78
CA TYR A 362 -9.68 -34.59 6.82
C TYR A 362 -9.15 -33.29 6.22
N ILE A 363 -9.57 -32.17 6.79
CA ILE A 363 -9.09 -30.83 6.44
C ILE A 363 -7.99 -30.45 7.43
N PRO A 364 -6.81 -29.98 6.96
CA PRO A 364 -5.70 -29.63 7.83
C PRO A 364 -6.00 -28.40 8.70
N HIS A 365 -5.18 -28.19 9.73
CA HIS A 365 -5.27 -26.99 10.58
C HIS A 365 -5.01 -25.69 9.80
N ILE A 366 -4.15 -25.76 8.78
CA ILE A 366 -3.84 -24.65 7.89
C ILE A 366 -4.07 -25.11 6.47
N ILE A 367 -4.97 -24.42 5.77
CA ILE A 367 -5.33 -24.73 4.39
C ILE A 367 -4.62 -23.74 3.47
N ILE A 368 -3.96 -24.27 2.45
CA ILE A 368 -3.37 -23.49 1.36
C ILE A 368 -4.28 -23.63 0.14
N PHE A 369 -4.96 -22.55 -0.24
CA PHE A 369 -5.71 -22.51 -1.50
C PHE A 369 -4.84 -21.95 -2.62
N HIS A 370 -4.65 -22.73 -3.67
CA HIS A 370 -4.00 -22.27 -4.89
C HIS A 370 -5.07 -21.95 -5.94
N MET A 371 -5.18 -20.67 -6.30
CA MET A 371 -6.15 -20.21 -7.28
C MET A 371 -5.60 -20.45 -8.69
N LEU A 372 -6.17 -21.41 -9.41
CA LEU A 372 -5.81 -21.72 -10.79
C LEU A 372 -6.42 -20.67 -11.71
N ASP A 373 -5.55 -19.79 -12.22
CA ASP A 373 -5.91 -18.89 -13.30
C ASP A 373 -5.79 -19.63 -14.62
N SER A 374 -6.89 -19.70 -15.38
CA SER A 374 -6.82 -20.19 -16.75
C SER A 374 -6.50 -18.99 -17.63
N THR A 375 -5.23 -18.82 -18.00
CA THR A 375 -4.89 -18.04 -19.19
C THR A 375 -5.69 -18.51 -20.40
#